data_AF-A0A957ARL1-F1
#
_entry.id   AF-A0A957ARL1-F1
#
_cell.length_a   1.000
_cell.length_b   1.000
_cell.length_c   1.000
_cell.angle_alpha   90.00
_cell.angle_beta   90.00
_cell.angle_gamma   90.00
#
_symmetry.space_group_name_H-M   'P 1'
#
loop_
_entity.id
_entity.type
_entity.pdbx_description
1 polymer ?
#
loop_
_entity_poly.entity_id
_entity_poly.type
_entity_poly.pdbx_seq_one_letter_code
_entity_poly.pdbx_strand_id
1 'polypeptide(L)' 'DVIEQVADVFSQEYGEPRYFSPPLLTRMVAAGLLGRKSGRGFYDYSKR' A
#
# COMPACT_ATOMS: atom_id res chain seq x y z
N ASP A 1 -1.89 -0.12 -4.09
CA ASP A 1 -1.38 0.49 -5.33
C ASP A 1 -1.25 2.00 -5.16
N VAL A 2 -2.33 2.75 -4.93
CA VAL A 2 -2.26 4.23 -4.83
C VAL A 2 -1.38 4.69 -3.67
N ILE A 3 -1.56 4.10 -2.48
CA ILE A 3 -0.78 4.49 -1.29
C ILE A 3 0.71 4.17 -1.44
N GLU A 4 1.03 3.08 -2.13
CA GLU A 4 2.42 2.70 -2.42
C GLU A 4 3.06 3.68 -3.41
N GLN A 5 2.37 4.02 -4.50
CA GLN A 5 2.87 5.01 -5.47
C GLN A 5 3.09 6.38 -4.83
N VAL A 6 2.18 6.80 -3.95
CA VAL A 6 2.34 8.06 -3.21
C VAL A 6 3.58 7.99 -2.33
N ALA A 7 3.76 6.92 -1.55
CA ALA A 7 4.95 6.73 -0.71
C ALA A 7 6.25 6.76 -1.53
N ASP A 8 6.28 6.14 -2.72
CA ASP A 8 7.46 6.16 -3.59
C ASP A 8 7.78 7.57 -4.11
N VAL A 9 6.77 8.36 -4.49
CA VAL A 9 6.98 9.76 -4.91
C VAL A 9 7.50 10.60 -3.75
N PHE A 10 6.91 10.48 -2.56
CA PHE A 10 7.40 11.18 -1.36
C PHE A 10 8.82 10.75 -0.98
N SER A 11 9.13 9.46 -1.08
CA SER A 11 10.47 8.94 -0.85
C SER A 11 11.49 9.53 -1.82
N GLN A 12 11.14 9.62 -3.11
CA GLN A 12 12.05 10.15 -4.15
C GLN A 12 12.28 11.65 -4.00
N GLU A 13 11.25 12.42 -3.65
CA GLU A 13 11.33 13.88 -3.52
C GLU A 13 12.01 14.32 -2.20
N TYR A 14 11.71 13.66 -1.08
CA TYR A 14 12.18 14.11 0.23
C TYR A 14 13.38 13.29 0.75
N GLY A 15 13.61 12.07 0.24
CA GLY A 15 14.74 11.24 0.63
C GLY A 15 14.73 10.76 2.10
N GLU A 16 13.62 10.96 2.82
CA GLU A 16 13.54 10.62 4.23
C GLU A 16 12.91 9.23 4.48
N PRO A 17 13.46 8.42 5.41
CA PRO A 17 12.97 7.06 5.66
C PRO A 17 11.51 6.93 6.11
N ARG A 18 10.94 8.00 6.69
CA ARG A 18 9.53 8.03 7.11
C ARG A 18 8.55 7.98 5.95
N TYR A 19 9.00 8.27 4.74
CA TYR A 19 8.19 8.23 3.52
C TYR A 19 8.32 6.91 2.76
N PHE A 20 9.22 6.01 3.20
CA PHE A 20 9.36 4.71 2.56
C PHE A 20 8.08 3.88 2.70
N SER A 21 7.68 3.27 1.59
CA SER A 21 6.60 2.29 1.60
C SER A 21 7.00 1.10 2.49
N PRO A 22 6.20 0.72 3.50
CA PRO A 22 6.53 -0.42 4.35
C PRO A 22 6.61 -1.71 3.54
N PRO A 23 7.56 -2.63 3.80
CA PRO A 23 7.68 -3.88 3.04
C PRO A 23 6.41 -4.74 3.04
N LEU A 24 5.62 -4.65 4.12
CA LEU A 24 4.31 -5.30 4.22
C LEU A 24 3.34 -4.75 3.18
N LEU A 25 3.30 -3.43 2.99
CA LEU A 25 2.40 -2.77 2.05
C LEU A 25 2.72 -3.20 0.61
N THR A 26 4.00 -3.20 0.23
CA THR A 26 4.45 -3.68 -1.09
C THR A 26 4.05 -5.12 -1.36
N ARG A 27 4.22 -6.02 -0.38
CA ARG A 27 3.77 -7.42 -0.52
C ARG A 27 2.25 -7.54 -0.69
N MET A 28 1.47 -6.71 0.00
CA MET A 28 0.02 -6.70 -0.12
C MET A 28 -0.44 -6.22 -1.50
N VAL A 29 0.20 -5.17 -2.04
CA VAL A 29 -0.11 -4.67 -3.38
C VAL A 29 0.28 -5.70 -4.44
N ALA A 30 1.45 -6.32 -4.32
CA ALA A 30 1.90 -7.39 -5.21
C ALA A 30 0.95 -8.61 -5.19
N ALA A 31 0.33 -8.90 -4.05
CA ALA A 31 -0.67 -9.96 -3.89
C ALA A 31 -2.10 -9.56 -4.31
N GLY A 32 -2.32 -8.35 -4.83
CA GLY A 32 -3.64 -7.87 -5.24
C GLY A 32 -4.59 -7.53 -4.08
N LEU A 33 -4.07 -7.42 -2.85
CA LEU A 33 -4.82 -7.08 -1.65
C LEU A 33 -4.98 -5.56 -1.52
N LEU A 34 -5.75 -4.98 -2.44
CA LEU A 34 -5.91 -3.53 -2.63
C LEU A 34 -6.98 -2.88 -1.72
N GLY A 35 -7.49 -3.61 -0.73
CA GLY A 35 -8.51 -3.11 0.20
C GLY A 35 -9.93 -3.38 -0.26
N ARG A 36 -10.82 -2.40 -0.08
CA ARG A 36 -12.26 -2.57 -0.34
C ARG A 36 -12.57 -2.96 -1.79
N LYS A 37 -11.82 -2.40 -2.76
CA LYS A 37 -12.05 -2.68 -4.19
C LYS A 37 -11.74 -4.11 -4.61
N SER A 38 -10.88 -4.80 -3.87
CA SER A 38 -10.52 -6.21 -4.06
C SER A 38 -11.19 -7.12 -3.02
N GLY A 39 -12.09 -6.59 -2.19
CA GLY A 39 -12.73 -7.32 -1.08
C GLY A 39 -11.78 -7.67 0.09
N ARG A 40 -10.48 -7.38 -0.01
CA ARG A 40 -9.47 -7.66 1.00
C ARG A 40 -8.26 -6.74 0.88
N GLY A 41 -7.80 -6.22 2.02
CA GLY A 41 -6.55 -5.48 2.18
C GLY A 41 -6.01 -5.74 3.58
N PHE A 42 -5.79 -4.68 4.37
CA PHE A 42 -5.47 -4.84 5.80
C PHE A 42 -6.58 -5.54 6.58
N TYR A 43 -7.81 -5.38 6.11
CA TYR A 43 -9.00 -6.04 6.63
C TYR A 43 -9.68 -6.83 5.52
N ASP A 44 -10.44 -7.84 5.93
CA ASP A 44 -11.36 -8.56 5.07
C ASP A 44 -12.66 -7.76 4.94
N TYR A 45 -13.03 -7.39 3.71
CA TYR A 45 -14.21 -6.63 3.38
C TYR A 45 -15.28 -7.49 2.69
N SER A 46 -15.08 -8.81 2.57
CA SER A 46 -16.03 -9.75 1.96
C SER A 46 -17.29 -9.97 2.79
N LYS A 47 -17.27 -9.66 4.09
CA LYS A 47 -18.37 -9.91 5.05
C LYS A 47 -19.26 -8.70 5.33
N ARG A 48 -19.46 -7.80 4.37
CA ARG A 48 -20.33 -6.63 4.57
C ARG A 48 -21.71 -6.81 3.95
#